data_AF-A0A8I1NPD0-F1
#
_entry.id   AF-A0A8I1NPD0-F1
#
_cell.length_a   1.000
_cell.length_b   1.000
_cell.length_c   1.000
_cell.angle_alpha   90.00
_cell.angle_beta   90.00
_cell.angle_gamma   90.00
#
_symmetry.space_group_name_H-M   'P 1'
#
loop_
_entity.id
_entity.type
_entity.pdbx_description
1 polymer ?
#
loop_
_entity_poly.entity_id
_entity_poly.type
_entity_poly.pdbx_seq_one_letter_code
_entity_poly.pdbx_strand_id
1 'polypeptide(L)'
;MVTRVSKRGSALWLCVAVVLAAALPAAGQPADSGLAVEMTIRDRAGQALHMPRSREPFRLVLKISDAKTGQQPAGLKPAAWIRPVAAENAACADTARALRATRGTPRGVIDLNGELIGVLNDDASFGVVDRRLDQSGANMIAAATFDRRPDAIAFDPAGMRALTVFTAEGRIEDVDLLTGERRHLAENLATPSDVRATAAGSVWIAETGRDALLRLKPDGVVDVRLVLPGGSGAEENGLFLRETGLPGLVGVYSGDGRVALLDDWASAIVWSASGPPIADARFIGNGTVVLLPAGEKALDIRYTDDPGAPLRIPIGIDATRLAVSADGRHAIAYSSGKPLFVIVDLATARLIEAGHMQERMAVQEAAFVGKNLYILSEDGGAVAIFENAALGRKDRPAPRIIGLARGQPEAGGAGTRIAALDASRALVVDRGGGMGLILHDAMAIGNVPPEDYVRLRSGVPLSIGVVDRSLREAAPGRFETVARLEAGGEHELILTTGIGGLTTCIRFAVEGDGAGEDRVFTLKASLRDGRYRADRPETVFFEFRDGDGREIAVPRARLLVSSLQSSWTMPVDAQRDGDNRLAAQIRFPHPGVFSISPVDIPQAFELREPALAQVSP
;
A
#
# COMPACT_ATOMS: atom_id res chain seq x y z
N MET A 1 62.87 22.68 58.82
CA MET A 1 62.44 23.66 59.84
C MET A 1 61.61 24.72 59.10
N VAL A 2 60.29 24.77 59.34
CA VAL A 2 59.40 25.97 59.29
C VAL A 2 59.41 26.77 57.96
N THR A 3 58.36 26.94 57.13
CA THR A 3 56.92 27.11 57.34
C THR A 3 56.16 27.23 55.99
N ARG A 4 54.90 26.74 56.01
CA ARG A 4 53.64 27.23 55.39
C ARG A 4 53.62 27.80 53.95
N VAL A 5 52.83 27.14 53.09
CA VAL A 5 52.11 27.74 51.96
C VAL A 5 50.60 27.41 52.07
N SER A 6 49.80 28.36 51.61
CA SER A 6 48.38 28.60 51.89
C SER A 6 47.35 27.65 51.26
N LYS A 7 46.22 27.53 51.95
CA LYS A 7 44.92 27.02 51.49
C LYS A 7 44.47 27.71 50.19
N ARG A 8 44.03 26.92 49.21
CA ARG A 8 43.10 27.34 48.15
C ARG A 8 41.86 26.46 48.22
N GLY A 9 40.71 27.12 48.16
CA GLY A 9 39.38 26.53 48.36
C GLY A 9 38.94 25.65 47.22
N SER A 10 38.20 24.61 47.60
CA SER A 10 37.53 23.66 46.72
C SER A 10 36.27 24.29 46.14
N ALA A 11 36.24 24.49 44.82
CA ALA A 11 35.01 24.74 44.08
C ALA A 11 34.35 23.40 43.78
N LEU A 12 33.20 23.16 44.41
CA LEU A 12 32.34 22.00 44.17
C LEU A 12 31.69 22.15 42.78
N TRP A 13 32.13 21.36 41.81
CA TRP A 13 31.39 21.17 40.56
C TRP A 13 30.21 20.23 40.83
N LEU A 14 28.99 20.76 40.78
CA LEU A 14 27.79 19.94 40.64
C LEU A 14 27.77 19.38 39.21
N CYS A 15 28.17 18.11 39.04
CA CYS A 15 27.81 17.34 37.86
C CYS A 15 26.31 17.06 37.91
N VAL A 16 25.53 17.82 37.15
CA VAL A 16 24.16 17.42 36.78
C VAL A 16 24.30 16.26 35.80
N ALA A 17 24.10 15.04 36.30
CA ALA A 17 23.96 13.87 35.46
C ALA A 17 22.60 13.96 34.74
N VAL A 18 22.62 14.37 33.48
CA VAL A 18 21.49 14.18 32.57
C VAL A 18 21.40 12.67 32.31
N VAL A 19 20.46 12.01 32.98
CA VAL A 19 20.08 10.64 32.65
C VAL A 19 19.29 10.72 31.34
N LEU A 20 19.94 10.46 30.21
CA LEU A 20 19.23 10.08 28.99
C LEU A 20 18.52 8.75 29.29
N ALA A 21 17.21 8.81 29.51
CA ALA A 21 16.37 7.62 29.52
C ALA A 21 16.33 7.07 28.09
N ALA A 22 17.21 6.10 27.80
CA ALA A 22 17.15 5.35 26.56
C ALA A 22 15.88 4.49 26.58
N ALA A 23 15.02 4.63 25.56
CA ALA A 23 13.88 3.74 25.38
C ALA A 23 14.38 2.29 25.25
N LEU A 24 14.03 1.44 26.22
CA LEU A 24 14.35 0.02 26.17
C LEU A 24 13.44 -0.67 25.14
N PRO A 25 13.98 -1.55 24.27
CA PRO A 25 13.15 -2.30 23.33
C PRO A 25 12.17 -3.20 24.08
N ALA A 26 10.91 -3.23 23.62
CA ALA A 26 9.93 -4.18 24.13
C ALA A 26 10.19 -5.54 23.47
N ALA A 27 10.48 -6.56 24.26
CA ALA A 27 10.70 -7.92 23.77
C ALA A 27 9.41 -8.73 23.83
N GLY A 28 9.06 -9.41 22.74
CA GLY A 28 8.04 -10.45 22.76
C GLY A 28 8.54 -11.68 23.51
N GLN A 29 7.63 -12.45 24.14
CA GLN A 29 8.01 -13.74 24.71
C GLN A 29 8.52 -14.67 23.59
N PRO A 30 9.59 -15.45 23.83
CA PRO A 30 10.10 -16.41 22.85
C PRO A 30 8.99 -17.40 22.52
N ALA A 31 8.65 -17.50 21.22
CA ALA A 31 7.63 -18.42 20.77
C ALA A 31 8.19 -19.83 20.57
N ASP A 32 7.32 -20.84 20.64
CA ASP A 32 7.65 -22.26 20.37
C ASP A 32 8.30 -22.49 18.99
N SER A 33 8.20 -21.52 18.07
CA SER A 33 8.80 -21.55 16.73
C SER A 33 10.31 -21.34 16.69
N GLY A 34 10.97 -21.05 17.82
CA GLY A 34 12.41 -20.76 17.86
C GLY A 34 12.79 -19.39 17.29
N LEU A 35 11.84 -18.48 17.10
CA LEU A 35 12.08 -17.09 16.68
C LEU A 35 11.83 -16.14 17.87
N ALA A 36 12.66 -15.10 17.98
CA ALA A 36 12.53 -14.00 18.92
C ALA A 36 12.18 -12.71 18.18
N VAL A 37 11.45 -11.81 18.86
CA VAL A 37 10.99 -10.53 18.30
C VAL A 37 11.31 -9.40 19.26
N GLU A 38 12.00 -8.39 18.75
CA GLU A 38 12.20 -7.10 19.42
C GLU A 38 11.37 -6.04 18.69
N MET A 39 10.61 -5.25 19.44
CA MET A 39 9.82 -4.14 18.90
C MET A 39 10.38 -2.81 19.41
N THR A 40 10.50 -1.85 18.49
CA THR A 40 10.78 -0.46 18.79
C THR A 40 9.77 0.44 18.10
N ILE A 41 9.37 1.51 18.78
CA ILE A 41 8.45 2.52 18.26
C ILE A 41 9.28 3.77 17.94
N ARG A 42 8.99 4.39 16.80
CA ARG A 42 9.64 5.61 16.35
C ARG A 42 8.62 6.61 15.84
N ASP A 43 8.97 7.88 15.85
CA ASP A 43 8.20 8.89 15.15
C ASP A 43 8.44 8.82 13.63
N ARG A 44 7.81 9.73 12.89
CA ARG A 44 7.97 9.86 11.44
C ARG A 44 9.39 10.27 11.01
N ALA A 45 10.12 10.99 11.85
CA ALA A 45 11.50 11.40 11.62
C ALA A 45 12.50 10.27 11.94
N GLY A 46 12.04 9.17 12.55
CA GLY A 46 12.84 8.02 12.94
C GLY A 46 13.43 8.12 14.35
N GLN A 47 13.06 9.12 15.14
CA GLN A 47 13.45 9.24 16.54
C GLN A 47 12.70 8.19 17.37
N ALA A 48 13.40 7.54 18.31
CA ALA A 48 12.79 6.55 19.18
C ALA A 48 11.74 7.19 20.09
N LEU A 49 10.56 6.59 20.13
CA LEU A 49 9.46 6.96 21.03
C LEU A 49 9.34 5.91 22.12
N HIS A 50 9.22 6.38 23.36
CA HIS A 50 8.84 5.50 24.48
C HIS A 50 7.34 5.16 24.42
N MET A 51 6.52 6.16 24.05
CA MET A 51 5.07 6.06 24.01
C MET A 51 4.57 6.90 22.82
N PRO A 52 3.95 6.31 21.79
CA PRO A 52 3.31 7.08 20.73
C PRO A 52 2.05 7.77 21.25
N ARG A 53 1.58 8.80 20.55
CA ARG A 53 0.34 9.53 20.87
C ARG A 53 -0.84 9.02 20.04
N SER A 54 -2.02 9.03 20.63
CA SER A 54 -3.26 8.75 19.92
C SER A 54 -3.48 9.78 18.82
N ARG A 55 -4.06 9.32 17.71
CA ARG A 55 -4.30 10.06 16.46
C ARG A 55 -3.06 10.58 15.74
N GLU A 56 -1.87 10.40 16.30
CA GLU A 56 -0.60 10.70 15.64
C GLU A 56 -0.03 9.40 15.02
N PRO A 57 0.33 9.42 13.73
CA PRO A 57 1.01 8.28 13.11
C PRO A 57 2.41 8.05 13.69
N PHE A 58 2.75 6.78 13.92
CA PHE A 58 4.07 6.35 14.38
C PHE A 58 4.59 5.15 13.59
N ARG A 59 5.91 4.98 13.55
CA ARG A 59 6.58 3.87 12.89
C ARG A 59 6.83 2.73 13.87
N LEU A 60 6.39 1.53 13.49
CA LEU A 60 6.70 0.27 14.15
C LEU A 60 7.89 -0.37 13.45
N VAL A 61 8.93 -0.69 14.22
CA VAL A 61 10.13 -1.39 13.74
C VAL A 61 10.29 -2.68 14.53
N LEU A 62 10.22 -3.80 13.82
CA LEU A 62 10.36 -5.15 14.36
C LEU A 62 11.68 -5.75 13.90
N LYS A 63 12.38 -6.40 14.83
CA LYS A 63 13.54 -7.23 14.52
C LYS A 63 13.21 -8.66 14.91
N ILE A 64 13.18 -9.54 13.91
CA ILE A 64 12.92 -10.97 14.04
C ILE A 64 14.25 -11.69 13.86
N SER A 65 14.58 -12.59 14.78
CA SER A 65 15.80 -13.39 14.74
C SER A 65 15.56 -14.81 15.24
N ASP A 66 16.37 -15.76 14.81
CA ASP A 66 16.41 -17.10 15.40
C ASP A 66 16.87 -17.00 16.87
N ALA A 67 16.07 -17.56 17.78
CA ALA A 67 16.26 -17.43 19.22
C ALA A 67 17.50 -18.18 19.73
N LYS A 68 18.02 -19.16 18.99
CA LYS A 68 19.21 -19.94 19.37
C LYS A 68 20.50 -19.34 18.82
N THR A 69 20.47 -18.90 17.57
CA THR A 69 21.64 -18.48 16.81
C THR A 69 21.77 -16.96 16.69
N GLY A 70 20.70 -16.21 16.92
CA GLY A 70 20.61 -14.77 16.69
C GLY A 70 20.60 -14.39 15.21
N GLN A 71 20.60 -15.37 14.28
CA GLN A 71 20.59 -15.09 12.84
C GLN A 71 19.27 -14.43 12.41
N GLN A 72 19.37 -13.48 11.49
CA GLN A 72 18.22 -12.77 10.95
C GLN A 72 17.71 -13.50 9.69
N PRO A 73 16.52 -14.13 9.74
CA PRO A 73 15.93 -14.77 8.58
C PRO A 73 15.52 -13.71 7.54
N ALA A 74 15.72 -14.02 6.26
CA ALA A 74 15.28 -13.18 5.15
C ALA A 74 13.98 -13.72 4.54
N GLY A 75 13.16 -12.84 3.95
CA GLY A 75 12.01 -13.22 3.13
C GLY A 75 10.78 -13.67 3.93
N LEU A 76 10.71 -13.35 5.22
CA LEU A 76 9.50 -13.59 6.01
C LEU A 76 8.37 -12.65 5.56
N LYS A 77 7.13 -13.11 5.69
CA LYS A 77 5.92 -12.31 5.44
C LYS A 77 5.08 -12.25 6.72
N PRO A 78 5.51 -11.47 7.73
CA PRO A 78 4.75 -11.37 8.97
C PRO A 78 3.42 -10.66 8.72
N ALA A 79 2.37 -11.18 9.36
CA ALA A 79 1.09 -10.52 9.48
C ALA A 79 0.92 -9.93 10.89
N ALA A 80 0.35 -8.73 10.98
CA ALA A 80 0.24 -8.03 12.25
C ALA A 80 -1.09 -7.26 12.43
N TRP A 81 -1.53 -7.19 13.69
CA TRP A 81 -2.69 -6.41 14.12
C TRP A 81 -2.40 -5.74 15.46
N ILE A 82 -3.05 -4.62 15.74
CA ILE A 82 -2.99 -3.96 17.04
C ILE A 82 -4.38 -3.98 17.65
N ARG A 83 -4.49 -4.33 18.93
CA ARG A 83 -5.75 -4.21 19.68
C ARG A 83 -5.53 -3.61 21.07
N PRO A 84 -6.56 -2.97 21.67
CA PRO A 84 -6.53 -2.61 23.08
C PRO A 84 -6.36 -3.84 23.98
N VAL A 85 -5.62 -3.69 25.08
CA VAL A 85 -5.49 -4.73 26.10
C VAL A 85 -6.73 -4.71 26.98
N ALA A 86 -7.37 -5.87 27.12
CA ALA A 86 -8.50 -6.03 28.03
C ALA A 86 -8.51 -7.42 28.69
N ALA A 87 -9.22 -7.55 29.81
CA ALA A 87 -9.15 -8.70 30.71
C ALA A 87 -9.70 -10.01 30.11
N GLU A 88 -10.60 -9.89 29.13
CA GLU A 88 -11.31 -10.97 28.46
C GLU A 88 -10.82 -11.21 27.03
N ASN A 89 -9.75 -10.52 26.61
CA ASN A 89 -9.09 -10.78 25.35
C ASN A 89 -8.72 -12.27 25.25
N ALA A 90 -9.07 -12.90 24.13
CA ALA A 90 -8.65 -14.27 23.86
C ALA A 90 -7.12 -14.39 23.83
N ALA A 91 -6.62 -15.61 24.06
CA ALA A 91 -5.18 -15.89 24.02
C ALA A 91 -4.57 -15.47 22.68
N CYS A 92 -3.31 -15.03 22.71
CA CYS A 92 -2.61 -14.46 21.55
C CYS A 92 -2.68 -15.38 20.31
N ALA A 93 -2.39 -16.68 20.50
CA ALA A 93 -2.38 -17.67 19.42
C ALA A 93 -3.76 -17.88 18.79
N ASP A 94 -4.82 -17.88 19.61
CA ASP A 94 -6.19 -18.05 19.13
C ASP A 94 -6.66 -16.80 18.39
N THR A 95 -6.31 -15.62 18.89
CA THR A 95 -6.61 -14.35 18.23
C THR A 95 -5.91 -14.25 16.87
N ALA A 96 -4.61 -14.55 16.81
CA ALA A 96 -3.85 -14.56 15.55
C ALA A 96 -4.38 -15.59 14.54
N ARG A 97 -4.91 -16.73 15.02
CA ARG A 97 -5.58 -17.72 14.16
C ARG A 97 -6.91 -17.18 13.64
N ALA A 98 -7.71 -16.56 14.50
CA ALA A 98 -9.01 -15.99 14.16
C ALA A 98 -8.90 -14.83 13.16
N LEU A 99 -7.99 -13.87 13.39
CA LEU A 99 -7.78 -12.72 12.51
C LEU A 99 -7.31 -13.14 11.12
N ARG A 100 -6.41 -14.13 11.01
CA ARG A 100 -5.98 -14.69 9.72
C ARG A 100 -7.11 -15.39 8.98
N ALA A 101 -7.94 -16.14 9.70
CA ALA A 101 -9.01 -16.93 9.08
C ALA A 101 -10.17 -16.06 8.62
N THR A 102 -10.57 -15.06 9.42
CA THR A 102 -11.73 -14.21 9.15
C THR A 102 -11.47 -13.15 8.09
N ARG A 103 -10.25 -12.61 7.98
CA ARG A 103 -9.88 -11.44 7.16
C ARG A 103 -10.71 -10.16 7.42
N GLY A 104 -11.78 -10.24 8.21
CA GLY A 104 -12.52 -9.11 8.76
C GLY A 104 -11.82 -8.61 10.00
N THR A 105 -11.70 -7.29 10.11
CA THR A 105 -11.08 -6.65 11.27
C THR A 105 -12.18 -6.27 12.27
N PRO A 106 -12.20 -6.85 13.48
CA PRO A 106 -13.12 -6.40 14.53
C PRO A 106 -12.93 -4.90 14.80
N ARG A 107 -13.99 -4.20 15.21
CA ARG A 107 -13.86 -2.77 15.58
C ARG A 107 -12.89 -2.62 16.75
N GLY A 108 -12.05 -1.59 16.69
CA GLY A 108 -10.98 -1.36 17.67
C GLY A 108 -9.70 -2.17 17.41
N VAL A 109 -9.75 -3.19 16.55
CA VAL A 109 -8.54 -3.82 16.02
C VAL A 109 -8.07 -3.03 14.81
N ILE A 110 -6.77 -2.74 14.76
CA ILE A 110 -6.14 -2.12 13.61
C ILE A 110 -5.40 -3.20 12.86
N ASP A 111 -5.87 -3.47 11.64
CA ASP A 111 -5.22 -4.37 10.71
C ASP A 111 -4.05 -3.64 10.06
N LEU A 112 -2.84 -4.14 10.28
CA LEU A 112 -1.65 -3.62 9.61
C LEU A 112 -1.39 -4.33 8.29
N ASN A 113 -2.30 -5.20 7.85
CA ASN A 113 -2.11 -5.98 6.63
C ASN A 113 -2.85 -5.33 5.46
N GLY A 114 -2.10 -5.15 4.38
CA GLY A 114 -2.53 -4.88 3.03
C GLY A 114 -2.79 -3.43 2.64
N GLU A 115 -3.64 -3.25 1.62
CA GLU A 115 -3.50 -2.13 0.70
C GLU A 115 -4.40 -0.94 1.04
N LEU A 116 -3.85 0.26 0.98
CA LEU A 116 -4.55 1.53 0.90
C LEU A 116 -4.54 2.03 -0.53
N ILE A 117 -5.67 2.58 -0.98
CA ILE A 117 -5.83 3.15 -2.31
C ILE A 117 -5.98 4.66 -2.16
N GLY A 118 -4.97 5.41 -2.57
CA GLY A 118 -5.05 6.86 -2.70
C GLY A 118 -5.60 7.25 -4.06
N VAL A 119 -6.51 8.21 -4.09
CA VAL A 119 -7.20 8.67 -5.30
C VAL A 119 -7.14 10.18 -5.35
N LEU A 120 -6.48 10.72 -6.38
CA LEU A 120 -6.56 12.14 -6.74
C LEU A 120 -7.67 12.32 -7.78
N ASN A 121 -8.60 13.24 -7.52
CA ASN A 121 -9.73 13.55 -8.39
C ASN A 121 -9.52 14.85 -9.18
N ASP A 122 -10.39 15.07 -10.16
CA ASP A 122 -10.34 16.24 -11.05
C ASP A 122 -10.68 17.57 -10.38
N ASP A 123 -11.51 17.53 -9.35
CA ASP A 123 -11.86 18.66 -8.48
C ASP A 123 -10.77 19.00 -7.43
N ALA A 124 -9.58 18.42 -7.59
CA ALA A 124 -8.45 18.56 -6.65
C ALA A 124 -8.74 18.03 -5.24
N SER A 125 -9.73 17.17 -5.07
CA SER A 125 -9.87 16.36 -3.86
C SER A 125 -8.97 15.12 -3.91
N PHE A 126 -8.57 14.66 -2.73
CA PHE A 126 -7.81 13.43 -2.54
C PHE A 126 -8.48 12.57 -1.49
N GLY A 127 -8.73 11.30 -1.80
CA GLY A 127 -9.32 10.33 -0.90
C GLY A 127 -8.42 9.12 -0.70
N VAL A 128 -8.38 8.57 0.52
CA VAL A 128 -7.73 7.30 0.81
C VAL A 128 -8.77 6.29 1.23
N VAL A 129 -8.80 5.16 0.51
CA VAL A 129 -9.77 4.09 0.69
C VAL A 129 -9.06 2.82 1.17
N ASP A 130 -9.63 2.18 2.19
CA ASP A 130 -9.32 0.79 2.55
C ASP A 130 -10.47 -0.11 2.11
N ARG A 131 -10.19 -0.94 1.11
CA ARG A 131 -11.19 -1.85 0.52
C ARG A 131 -11.82 -2.80 1.53
N ARG A 132 -11.10 -3.16 2.60
CA ARG A 132 -11.64 -4.05 3.64
C ARG A 132 -12.87 -3.46 4.34
N LEU A 133 -13.00 -2.13 4.29
CA LEU A 133 -14.09 -1.39 4.91
C LEU A 133 -15.29 -1.15 3.97
N ASP A 134 -15.26 -1.62 2.71
CA ASP A 134 -16.35 -1.44 1.73
C ASP A 134 -17.70 -1.96 2.24
N GLN A 135 -17.69 -3.01 3.06
CA GLN A 135 -18.90 -3.60 3.64
C GLN A 135 -19.45 -2.82 4.84
N SER A 136 -18.70 -1.86 5.39
CA SER A 136 -19.03 -1.13 6.62
C SER A 136 -19.74 0.22 6.39
N GLY A 137 -20.17 0.52 5.17
CA GLY A 137 -20.90 1.75 4.82
C GLY A 137 -20.02 2.99 4.59
N ALA A 138 -18.79 3.01 5.12
CA ALA A 138 -17.74 3.99 4.85
C ALA A 138 -16.38 3.29 4.76
N ASN A 139 -15.70 3.45 3.62
CA ASN A 139 -14.40 2.82 3.33
C ASN A 139 -13.27 3.84 3.13
N MET A 140 -13.59 5.14 3.22
CA MET A 140 -12.60 6.20 3.23
C MET A 140 -12.06 6.37 4.64
N ILE A 141 -10.73 6.35 4.76
CA ILE A 141 -10.02 6.47 6.05
C ILE A 141 -9.33 7.83 6.23
N ALA A 142 -9.07 8.53 5.11
CA ALA A 142 -8.47 9.85 5.10
C ALA A 142 -8.92 10.61 3.85
N ALA A 143 -8.94 11.93 3.93
CA ALA A 143 -9.24 12.81 2.81
C ALA A 143 -8.49 14.13 2.96
N ALA A 144 -8.15 14.70 1.81
CA ALA A 144 -7.63 16.06 1.69
C ALA A 144 -8.30 16.74 0.50
N THR A 145 -8.22 18.06 0.47
CA THR A 145 -8.54 18.88 -0.72
C THR A 145 -7.34 19.76 -0.98
N PHE A 146 -7.06 20.09 -2.24
CA PHE A 146 -6.02 21.03 -2.61
C PHE A 146 -6.64 22.31 -3.16
N ASP A 147 -5.95 23.45 -2.99
CA ASP A 147 -6.44 24.75 -3.48
C ASP A 147 -6.47 24.80 -5.02
N ARG A 148 -5.63 23.96 -5.65
CA ARG A 148 -5.58 23.69 -7.07
C ARG A 148 -5.17 22.23 -7.29
N ARG A 149 -5.40 21.74 -8.50
CA ARG A 149 -4.92 20.41 -8.89
C ARG A 149 -3.38 20.36 -8.84
N PRO A 150 -2.77 19.36 -8.17
CA PRO A 150 -1.34 19.07 -8.32
C PRO A 150 -0.97 18.73 -9.76
N ASP A 151 0.23 19.10 -10.18
CA ASP A 151 0.74 18.82 -11.52
C ASP A 151 1.23 17.38 -11.66
N ALA A 152 1.73 16.79 -10.57
CA ALA A 152 2.08 15.38 -10.46
C ALA A 152 1.82 14.84 -9.04
N ILE A 153 1.67 13.52 -8.94
CA ILE A 153 1.53 12.79 -7.69
C ILE A 153 2.36 11.51 -7.72
N ALA A 154 3.01 11.20 -6.60
CA ALA A 154 3.64 9.92 -6.32
C ALA A 154 3.23 9.43 -4.94
N PHE A 155 3.48 8.15 -4.66
CA PHE A 155 3.16 7.53 -3.38
C PHE A 155 4.45 7.07 -2.72
N ASP A 156 4.54 7.27 -1.40
CA ASP A 156 5.64 6.87 -0.54
C ASP A 156 5.16 5.76 0.39
N PRO A 157 5.39 4.47 0.04
CA PRO A 157 4.98 3.36 0.88
C PRO A 157 5.69 3.33 2.23
N ALA A 158 6.96 3.75 2.29
CA ALA A 158 7.74 3.73 3.54
C ALA A 158 7.29 4.83 4.51
N GLY A 159 6.85 5.96 3.97
CA GLY A 159 6.28 7.09 4.70
C GLY A 159 4.76 7.03 4.85
N MET A 160 4.04 6.10 4.22
CA MET A 160 2.57 6.08 4.19
C MET A 160 1.97 7.45 3.85
N ARG A 161 2.48 8.08 2.79
CA ARG A 161 2.06 9.42 2.33
C ARG A 161 1.96 9.49 0.81
N ALA A 162 1.12 10.40 0.30
CA ALA A 162 1.18 10.85 -1.07
C ALA A 162 2.08 12.09 -1.17
N LEU A 163 2.83 12.22 -2.25
CA LEU A 163 3.72 13.34 -2.55
C LEU A 163 3.18 14.06 -3.78
N THR A 164 2.95 15.36 -3.66
CA THR A 164 2.31 16.17 -4.70
C THR A 164 3.22 17.29 -5.15
N VAL A 165 3.27 17.52 -6.46
CA VAL A 165 4.12 18.54 -7.09
C VAL A 165 3.26 19.72 -7.50
N PHE A 166 3.66 20.91 -7.08
CA PHE A 166 3.09 22.19 -7.53
C PHE A 166 4.19 22.96 -8.25
N THR A 167 4.26 22.78 -9.57
CA THR A 167 5.39 23.21 -10.40
C THR A 167 5.50 24.73 -10.44
N ALA A 168 4.37 25.43 -10.63
CA ALA A 168 4.35 26.88 -10.73
C ALA A 168 4.64 27.57 -9.39
N GLU A 169 4.25 26.93 -8.29
CA GLU A 169 4.45 27.41 -6.92
C GLU A 169 5.83 27.02 -6.35
N GLY A 170 6.59 26.17 -7.04
CA GLY A 170 7.93 25.77 -6.60
C GLY A 170 7.92 24.98 -5.28
N ARG A 171 6.92 24.13 -5.06
CA ARG A 171 6.76 23.40 -3.79
C ARG A 171 6.31 21.95 -3.97
N ILE A 172 6.64 21.14 -2.98
CA ILE A 172 6.14 19.78 -2.78
C ILE A 172 5.32 19.75 -1.50
N GLU A 173 4.11 19.19 -1.56
CA GLU A 173 3.32 18.88 -0.37
C GLU A 173 3.21 17.38 -0.18
N ASP A 174 3.18 16.94 1.07
CA ASP A 174 2.78 15.57 1.41
C ASP A 174 1.36 15.53 1.98
N VAL A 175 0.66 14.42 1.74
CA VAL A 175 -0.61 14.07 2.37
C VAL A 175 -0.46 12.74 3.07
N ASP A 176 -0.65 12.73 4.38
CA ASP A 176 -0.57 11.52 5.19
C ASP A 176 -1.76 10.59 4.87
N LEU A 177 -1.48 9.32 4.53
CA LEU A 177 -2.52 8.39 4.08
C LEU A 177 -3.42 7.88 5.21
N LEU A 178 -3.05 8.11 6.48
CA LEU A 178 -3.79 7.66 7.66
C LEU A 178 -4.61 8.77 8.31
N THR A 179 -4.28 10.05 8.04
CA THR A 179 -4.96 11.21 8.64
C THR A 179 -5.56 12.17 7.61
N GLY A 180 -5.00 12.23 6.39
CA GLY A 180 -5.35 13.23 5.39
C GLY A 180 -4.72 14.60 5.66
N GLU A 181 -3.88 14.72 6.69
CA GLU A 181 -3.15 15.96 6.97
C GLU A 181 -2.21 16.29 5.81
N ARG A 182 -2.27 17.55 5.36
CA ARG A 182 -1.36 18.08 4.33
C ARG A 182 -0.24 18.86 4.99
N ARG A 183 1.00 18.73 4.51
CA ARG A 183 2.12 19.57 4.95
C ARG A 183 2.98 19.99 3.78
N HIS A 184 3.57 21.18 3.89
CA HIS A 184 4.63 21.61 2.98
C HIS A 184 5.89 20.81 3.30
N LEU A 185 6.31 19.95 2.36
CA LEU A 185 7.49 19.13 2.52
C LEU A 185 8.75 19.85 2.03
N ALA A 186 8.65 20.60 0.94
CA ALA A 186 9.73 21.44 0.42
C ALA A 186 9.17 22.65 -0.34
N GLU A 187 9.88 23.77 -0.29
CA GLU A 187 9.50 25.05 -0.92
C GLU A 187 10.72 25.71 -1.58
N ASN A 188 10.49 26.79 -2.33
CA ASN A 188 11.54 27.57 -3.04
C ASN A 188 12.32 26.73 -4.08
N LEU A 189 11.64 25.73 -4.65
CA LEU A 189 12.14 24.93 -5.75
C LEU A 189 11.96 25.68 -7.07
N ALA A 190 12.94 25.58 -7.94
CA ALA A 190 12.92 26.12 -9.29
C ALA A 190 12.26 25.11 -10.23
N THR A 191 10.94 25.22 -10.37
CA THR A 191 10.15 24.40 -11.31
C THR A 191 10.32 22.90 -11.05
N PRO A 192 9.85 22.37 -9.91
CA PRO A 192 9.86 20.94 -9.65
C PRO A 192 8.95 20.24 -10.67
N SER A 193 9.46 19.21 -11.33
CA SER A 193 8.79 18.53 -12.45
C SER A 193 8.29 17.12 -12.09
N ASP A 194 8.98 16.43 -11.19
CA ASP A 194 8.59 15.08 -10.75
C ASP A 194 9.10 14.79 -9.34
N VAL A 195 8.47 13.83 -8.67
CA VAL A 195 8.85 13.35 -7.34
C VAL A 195 8.71 11.84 -7.25
N ARG A 196 9.66 11.17 -6.60
CA ARG A 196 9.58 9.73 -6.30
C ARG A 196 10.06 9.44 -4.89
N ALA A 197 9.32 8.61 -4.19
CA ALA A 197 9.82 7.96 -2.99
C ALA A 197 10.47 6.63 -3.38
N THR A 198 11.55 6.28 -2.71
CA THR A 198 12.18 4.96 -2.86
C THR A 198 11.62 4.00 -1.83
N ALA A 199 11.79 2.71 -2.07
CA ALA A 199 11.63 1.70 -1.04
C ALA A 199 12.48 1.99 0.22
N ALA A 200 13.62 2.69 0.16
CA ALA A 200 14.36 3.01 1.38
C ALA A 200 13.71 4.14 2.21
N GLY A 201 12.71 4.83 1.66
CA GLY A 201 12.03 5.97 2.28
C GLY A 201 12.68 7.32 1.98
N SER A 202 13.68 7.36 1.09
CA SER A 202 14.20 8.60 0.52
C SER A 202 13.20 9.20 -0.45
N VAL A 203 13.11 10.53 -0.51
CA VAL A 203 12.30 11.23 -1.51
C VAL A 203 13.23 11.97 -2.46
N TRP A 204 13.17 11.63 -3.74
CA TRP A 204 13.89 12.31 -4.81
C TRP A 204 12.96 13.26 -5.55
N ILE A 205 13.45 14.45 -5.85
CA ILE A 205 12.77 15.49 -6.61
C ILE A 205 13.61 15.83 -7.83
N ALA A 206 12.94 15.89 -8.97
CA ALA A 206 13.45 16.44 -10.21
C ALA A 206 13.12 17.94 -10.28
N GLU A 207 14.14 18.78 -10.41
CA GLU A 207 14.03 20.24 -10.44
C GLU A 207 14.56 20.78 -11.77
N THR A 208 13.68 21.04 -12.72
CA THR A 208 14.04 21.46 -14.08
C THR A 208 14.65 22.86 -14.12
N GLY A 209 14.13 23.82 -13.35
CA GLY A 209 14.60 25.21 -13.39
C GLY A 209 16.05 25.42 -12.93
N ARG A 210 16.64 24.43 -12.26
CA ARG A 210 18.07 24.42 -11.89
C ARG A 210 18.80 23.16 -12.41
N ASP A 211 18.15 22.38 -13.26
CA ASP A 211 18.67 21.12 -13.81
C ASP A 211 19.30 20.20 -12.74
N ALA A 212 18.57 20.02 -11.64
CA ALA A 212 19.08 19.37 -10.45
C ALA A 212 18.14 18.28 -9.94
N LEU A 213 18.74 17.37 -9.19
CA LEU A 213 18.08 16.31 -8.45
C LEU A 213 18.30 16.58 -6.96
N LEU A 214 17.22 16.58 -6.21
CA LEU A 214 17.25 16.79 -4.78
C LEU A 214 16.84 15.52 -4.09
N ARG A 215 17.55 15.14 -3.04
CA ARG A 215 17.06 14.16 -2.09
C ARG A 215 16.60 14.90 -0.83
N LEU A 216 15.39 14.60 -0.40
CA LEU A 216 14.86 15.01 0.87
C LEU A 216 14.96 13.86 1.87
N LYS A 217 15.29 14.24 3.10
CA LYS A 217 15.03 13.42 4.27
C LYS A 217 13.51 13.34 4.54
N PRO A 218 13.05 12.39 5.36
CA PRO A 218 11.63 12.26 5.70
C PRO A 218 10.98 13.54 6.26
N ASP A 219 11.78 14.39 6.92
CA ASP A 219 11.38 15.69 7.48
C ASP A 219 11.34 16.85 6.47
N GLY A 220 11.65 16.59 5.20
CA GLY A 220 11.63 17.59 4.13
C GLY A 220 12.95 18.33 3.94
N VAL A 221 13.96 18.09 4.78
CA VAL A 221 15.27 18.75 4.63
C VAL A 221 16.00 18.17 3.42
N VAL A 222 16.41 19.05 2.51
CA VAL A 222 17.31 18.69 1.40
C VAL A 222 18.66 18.31 1.98
N ASP A 223 19.08 17.07 1.78
CA ASP A 223 20.38 16.60 2.24
C ASP A 223 21.37 16.36 1.10
N VAL A 224 20.88 16.15 -0.12
CA VAL A 224 21.70 15.96 -1.31
C VAL A 224 21.14 16.78 -2.47
N ARG A 225 22.05 17.39 -3.23
CA ARG A 225 21.78 18.07 -4.48
C ARG A 225 22.77 17.59 -5.54
N LEU A 226 22.27 16.94 -6.58
CA LEU A 226 23.04 16.45 -7.71
C LEU A 226 22.67 17.25 -8.96
N VAL A 227 23.63 17.43 -9.86
CA VAL A 227 23.40 18.00 -11.20
C VAL A 227 23.70 16.90 -12.19
N LEU A 228 22.82 16.71 -13.17
CA LEU A 228 23.08 15.74 -14.22
C LEU A 228 24.23 16.21 -15.12
N PRO A 229 25.22 15.36 -15.43
CA PRO A 229 26.31 15.69 -16.34
C PRO A 229 25.80 16.27 -17.67
N GLY A 230 26.45 17.33 -18.17
CA GLY A 230 26.04 18.05 -19.39
C GLY A 230 25.02 19.17 -19.18
N GLY A 231 24.70 19.51 -17.92
CA GLY A 231 23.64 20.43 -17.53
C GLY A 231 23.93 21.93 -17.71
N SER A 232 23.78 22.44 -18.92
CA SER A 232 23.58 23.89 -19.13
C SER A 232 22.45 24.15 -20.11
N GLY A 233 21.28 24.47 -19.57
CA GLY A 233 20.20 25.18 -20.28
C GLY A 233 19.16 24.30 -20.99
N ALA A 234 17.98 24.19 -20.39
CA ALA A 234 16.72 24.71 -20.98
C ALA A 234 15.61 24.60 -19.92
N GLU A 235 14.85 25.68 -19.73
CA GLU A 235 13.62 25.70 -18.93
C GLU A 235 12.55 24.72 -19.47
N GLU A 236 12.73 24.22 -20.69
CA GLU A 236 11.81 23.30 -21.39
C GLU A 236 12.11 21.80 -21.18
N ASN A 237 13.23 21.44 -20.54
CA ASN A 237 13.63 20.04 -20.37
C ASN A 237 13.17 19.46 -19.03
N GLY A 238 12.03 18.76 -19.04
CA GLY A 238 11.54 18.03 -17.88
C GLY A 238 12.54 16.97 -17.40
N LEU A 239 12.88 16.99 -16.11
CA LEU A 239 13.53 15.87 -15.44
C LEU A 239 12.46 14.93 -14.89
N PHE A 240 12.62 13.63 -15.11
CA PHE A 240 11.64 12.62 -14.72
C PHE A 240 12.30 11.50 -13.96
N LEU A 241 11.61 11.01 -12.93
CA LEU A 241 12.10 9.99 -12.01
C LEU A 241 11.31 8.70 -12.18
N ARG A 242 12.00 7.56 -12.16
CA ARG A 242 11.40 6.21 -12.23
C ARG A 242 12.06 5.26 -11.25
N GLU A 243 11.26 4.41 -10.62
CA GLU A 243 11.81 3.24 -9.91
C GLU A 243 12.35 2.22 -10.92
N THR A 244 13.47 1.59 -10.56
CA THR A 244 14.19 0.66 -11.45
C THR A 244 13.80 -0.80 -11.25
N GLY A 245 12.86 -1.09 -10.34
CA GLY A 245 12.57 -2.43 -9.85
C GLY A 245 13.66 -3.02 -8.94
N LEU A 246 14.85 -2.41 -8.90
CA LEU A 246 15.91 -2.73 -7.95
C LEU A 246 15.82 -1.84 -6.71
N PRO A 247 15.89 -2.43 -5.51
CA PRO A 247 15.99 -1.67 -4.27
C PRO A 247 17.22 -0.75 -4.30
N GLY A 248 17.03 0.51 -3.90
CA GLY A 248 18.12 1.48 -3.76
C GLY A 248 18.60 2.13 -5.06
N LEU A 249 17.91 1.94 -6.19
CA LEU A 249 18.25 2.61 -7.46
C LEU A 249 17.08 3.42 -8.01
N VAL A 250 17.35 4.69 -8.33
CA VAL A 250 16.41 5.62 -8.97
C VAL A 250 16.92 5.98 -10.35
N GLY A 251 16.06 5.82 -11.35
CA GLY A 251 16.36 6.21 -12.72
C GLY A 251 15.90 7.63 -13.00
N VAL A 252 16.72 8.39 -13.74
CA VAL A 252 16.43 9.76 -14.15
C VAL A 252 16.58 9.88 -15.65
N TYR A 253 15.70 10.62 -16.29
CA TYR A 253 15.89 11.04 -17.67
C TYR A 253 15.41 12.49 -17.88
N SER A 254 15.91 13.09 -18.94
CA SER A 254 15.62 14.45 -19.36
C SER A 254 15.06 14.49 -20.77
N GLY A 255 14.21 15.47 -21.05
CA GLY A 255 13.72 15.76 -22.40
C GLY A 255 14.83 16.01 -23.43
N ASP A 256 16.03 16.46 -23.01
CA ASP A 256 17.19 16.66 -23.89
C ASP A 256 17.98 15.38 -24.22
N GLY A 257 17.59 14.23 -23.70
CA GLY A 257 18.24 12.97 -24.01
C GLY A 257 19.28 12.48 -23.01
N ARG A 258 19.45 13.19 -21.89
CA ARG A 258 20.23 12.68 -20.76
C ARG A 258 19.46 11.62 -19.99
N VAL A 259 20.18 10.60 -19.53
CA VAL A 259 19.67 9.52 -18.70
C VAL A 259 20.71 9.15 -17.67
N ALA A 260 20.29 8.86 -16.44
CA ALA A 260 21.19 8.49 -15.35
C ALA A 260 20.54 7.48 -14.40
N LEU A 261 21.38 6.74 -13.69
CA LEU A 261 21.03 5.92 -12.54
C LEU A 261 21.66 6.54 -11.30
N LEU A 262 20.84 6.71 -10.27
CA LEU A 262 21.23 7.16 -8.95
C LEU A 262 21.22 5.97 -8.01
N ASP A 263 22.28 5.83 -7.24
CA ASP A 263 22.29 5.00 -6.04
C ASP A 263 21.74 5.82 -4.87
N ASP A 264 20.63 5.35 -4.31
CA ASP A 264 19.91 6.00 -3.23
C ASP A 264 20.69 5.94 -1.91
N TRP A 265 21.49 4.90 -1.68
CA TRP A 265 22.29 4.74 -0.47
C TRP A 265 23.57 5.57 -0.55
N ALA A 266 24.31 5.47 -1.66
CA ALA A 266 25.51 6.27 -1.89
C ALA A 266 25.18 7.74 -2.23
N SER A 267 23.92 8.01 -2.59
CA SER A 267 23.43 9.34 -2.96
C SER A 267 24.20 9.94 -4.14
N ALA A 268 24.54 9.10 -5.11
CA ALA A 268 25.45 9.45 -6.20
C ALA A 268 24.93 8.93 -7.54
N ILE A 269 25.30 9.63 -8.61
CA ILE A 269 25.12 9.13 -9.97
C ILE A 269 26.13 7.99 -10.17
N VAL A 270 25.62 6.77 -10.37
CA VAL A 270 26.46 5.58 -10.60
C VAL A 270 26.60 5.25 -12.08
N TRP A 271 25.72 5.79 -12.92
CA TRP A 271 25.77 5.64 -14.36
C TRP A 271 25.05 6.80 -15.05
N SER A 272 25.55 7.23 -16.20
CA SER A 272 24.88 8.24 -17.02
C SER A 272 25.22 8.07 -18.50
N ALA A 273 24.27 8.43 -19.36
CA ALA A 273 24.45 8.51 -20.80
C ALA A 273 23.72 9.72 -21.37
N SER A 274 24.04 10.08 -22.60
CA SER A 274 23.38 11.16 -23.36
C SER A 274 23.04 10.66 -24.76
N GLY A 275 22.03 11.24 -25.39
CA GLY A 275 21.63 10.91 -26.75
C GLY A 275 20.50 11.82 -27.24
N PRO A 276 19.66 11.34 -28.16
CA PRO A 276 18.52 12.12 -28.67
C PRO A 276 17.50 12.43 -27.56
N PRO A 277 16.66 13.47 -27.74
CA PRO A 277 15.54 13.79 -26.86
C PRO A 277 14.73 12.56 -26.45
N ILE A 278 14.33 12.45 -25.18
CA ILE A 278 13.62 11.28 -24.64
C ILE A 278 12.16 11.64 -24.33
N ALA A 279 11.21 10.85 -24.85
CA ALA A 279 9.80 10.94 -24.50
C ALA A 279 9.45 10.14 -23.24
N ASP A 280 9.99 8.93 -23.09
CA ASP A 280 9.80 8.09 -21.89
C ASP A 280 10.96 7.09 -21.73
N ALA A 281 11.19 6.64 -20.50
CA ALA A 281 12.25 5.69 -20.15
C ALA A 281 11.80 4.68 -19.09
N ARG A 282 12.21 3.42 -19.22
CA ARG A 282 12.02 2.38 -18.21
C ARG A 282 13.34 1.66 -17.95
N PHE A 283 13.60 1.39 -16.68
CA PHE A 283 14.81 0.71 -16.24
C PHE A 283 14.45 -0.74 -15.92
N ILE A 284 15.28 -1.68 -16.36
CA ILE A 284 15.04 -3.11 -16.25
C ILE A 284 16.26 -3.82 -15.66
N GLY A 285 16.00 -4.65 -14.65
CA GLY A 285 17.04 -5.43 -13.98
C GLY A 285 18.21 -4.57 -13.51
N ASN A 286 19.43 -5.01 -13.83
CA ASN A 286 20.73 -4.58 -13.29
C ASN A 286 21.19 -3.17 -13.70
N GLY A 287 20.31 -2.37 -14.32
CA GLY A 287 20.63 -1.02 -14.80
C GLY A 287 20.46 -0.82 -16.31
N THR A 288 20.08 -1.85 -17.07
CA THR A 288 19.71 -1.68 -18.47
C THR A 288 18.51 -0.73 -18.59
N VAL A 289 18.55 0.17 -19.57
CA VAL A 289 17.51 1.18 -19.80
C VAL A 289 16.87 0.99 -21.15
N VAL A 290 15.55 1.01 -21.19
CA VAL A 290 14.73 1.05 -22.39
C VAL A 290 14.19 2.47 -22.55
N LEU A 291 14.43 3.07 -23.71
CA LEU A 291 14.13 4.47 -23.99
C LEU A 291 13.22 4.58 -25.22
N LEU A 292 12.32 5.56 -25.18
CA LEU A 292 11.60 6.06 -26.36
C LEU A 292 12.16 7.44 -26.72
N PRO A 293 12.98 7.55 -27.79
CA PRO A 293 13.39 8.85 -28.30
C PRO A 293 12.19 9.63 -28.86
N ALA A 294 12.09 10.90 -28.51
CA ALA A 294 10.97 11.75 -28.88
C ALA A 294 10.97 12.04 -30.39
N GLY A 295 9.79 11.89 -31.02
CA GLY A 295 9.62 12.14 -32.46
C GLY A 295 10.21 11.06 -33.36
N GLU A 296 10.72 9.96 -32.78
CA GLU A 296 11.34 8.88 -33.55
C GLU A 296 10.52 7.60 -33.51
N LYS A 297 10.53 6.86 -34.63
CA LYS A 297 9.78 5.60 -34.78
C LYS A 297 10.55 4.37 -34.31
N ALA A 298 11.25 4.48 -33.18
CA ALA A 298 12.02 3.37 -32.63
C ALA A 298 12.15 3.46 -31.11
N LEU A 299 12.59 2.34 -30.54
CA LEU A 299 12.86 2.14 -29.12
C LEU A 299 14.33 1.76 -28.98
N ASP A 300 15.04 2.33 -28.01
CA ASP A 300 16.46 2.07 -27.78
C ASP A 300 16.65 1.28 -26.48
N ILE A 301 17.48 0.25 -26.52
CA ILE A 301 17.98 -0.43 -25.33
C ILE A 301 19.41 0.04 -25.09
N ARG A 302 19.69 0.58 -23.91
CA ARG A 302 21.03 0.97 -23.45
C ARG A 302 21.48 0.06 -22.32
N TYR A 303 22.60 -0.62 -22.52
CA TYR A 303 23.22 -1.44 -21.50
C TYR A 303 24.18 -0.60 -20.67
N THR A 304 24.34 -0.94 -19.39
CA THR A 304 25.20 -0.17 -18.47
C THR A 304 26.68 -0.30 -18.76
N ASP A 305 27.09 -1.43 -19.32
CA ASP A 305 28.46 -1.75 -19.70
C ASP A 305 28.88 -1.13 -21.04
N ASP A 306 27.94 -0.81 -21.93
CA ASP A 306 28.18 -0.08 -23.18
C ASP A 306 27.12 1.01 -23.44
N PRO A 307 27.12 2.11 -22.66
CA PRO A 307 26.11 3.15 -22.76
C PRO A 307 26.13 3.94 -24.09
N GLY A 308 27.26 3.92 -24.81
CA GLY A 308 27.46 4.68 -26.04
C GLY A 308 26.90 3.98 -27.29
N ALA A 309 26.58 2.69 -27.21
CA ALA A 309 26.07 1.90 -28.32
C ALA A 309 24.63 1.42 -28.06
N PRO A 310 23.61 2.29 -28.20
CA PRO A 310 22.22 1.87 -28.05
C PRO A 310 21.84 0.82 -29.09
N LEU A 311 21.17 -0.24 -28.65
CA LEU A 311 20.52 -1.20 -29.53
C LEU A 311 19.16 -0.64 -29.96
N ARG A 312 19.09 -0.16 -31.19
CA ARG A 312 17.89 0.48 -31.74
C ARG A 312 16.94 -0.52 -32.39
N ILE A 313 15.68 -0.48 -31.99
CA ILE A 313 14.60 -1.35 -32.48
C ILE A 313 13.57 -0.50 -33.22
N PRO A 314 13.43 -0.65 -34.56
CA PRO A 314 12.36 0.00 -35.31
C PRO A 314 10.98 -0.47 -34.82
N ILE A 315 10.17 0.45 -34.32
CA ILE A 315 8.81 0.16 -33.84
C ILE A 315 7.71 0.71 -34.76
N GLY A 316 8.07 1.60 -35.70
CA GLY A 316 7.16 2.07 -36.76
C GLY A 316 6.12 3.12 -36.33
N ILE A 317 6.01 3.41 -35.03
CA ILE A 317 5.14 4.45 -34.46
C ILE A 317 5.96 5.46 -33.64
N ASP A 318 5.52 6.70 -33.62
CA ASP A 318 6.05 7.75 -32.73
C ASP A 318 5.31 7.64 -31.38
N ALA A 319 5.90 6.87 -30.47
CA ALA A 319 5.31 6.54 -29.18
C ALA A 319 5.83 7.48 -28.10
N THR A 320 4.95 7.97 -27.22
CA THR A 320 5.31 8.89 -26.14
C THR A 320 5.27 8.25 -24.75
N ARG A 321 4.84 6.99 -24.63
CA ARG A 321 4.70 6.25 -23.36
C ARG A 321 5.21 4.83 -23.50
N LEU A 322 5.89 4.38 -22.45
CA LEU A 322 6.49 3.05 -22.35
C LEU A 322 6.01 2.35 -21.08
N ALA A 323 5.74 1.04 -21.15
CA ALA A 323 5.66 0.20 -19.96
C ALA A 323 6.44 -1.10 -20.22
N VAL A 324 7.00 -1.67 -19.16
CA VAL A 324 7.80 -2.91 -19.25
C VAL A 324 7.27 -3.93 -18.24
N SER A 325 7.27 -5.20 -18.62
CA SER A 325 6.85 -6.30 -17.76
C SER A 325 7.81 -6.47 -16.58
N ALA A 326 7.30 -6.97 -15.45
CA ALA A 326 8.08 -7.12 -14.22
C ALA A 326 9.30 -8.05 -14.38
N ASP A 327 9.24 -9.02 -15.31
CA ASP A 327 10.36 -9.89 -15.68
C ASP A 327 11.37 -9.23 -16.65
N GLY A 328 11.12 -7.98 -17.06
CA GLY A 328 11.97 -7.23 -17.99
C GLY A 328 11.95 -7.75 -19.42
N ARG A 329 11.05 -8.68 -19.76
CA ARG A 329 11.06 -9.36 -21.06
C ARG A 329 10.36 -8.58 -22.16
N HIS A 330 9.22 -7.96 -21.86
CA HIS A 330 8.40 -7.30 -22.87
C HIS A 330 8.21 -5.82 -22.55
N ALA A 331 8.26 -5.00 -23.59
CA ALA A 331 7.86 -3.60 -23.53
C ALA A 331 6.61 -3.37 -24.37
N ILE A 332 5.73 -2.47 -23.93
CA ILE A 332 4.69 -1.88 -24.75
C ILE A 332 4.99 -0.39 -24.94
N ALA A 333 4.95 0.06 -26.19
CA ALA A 333 5.06 1.47 -26.56
C ALA A 333 3.74 1.95 -27.19
N TYR A 334 3.25 3.11 -26.74
CA TYR A 334 1.98 3.69 -27.16
C TYR A 334 1.98 5.21 -26.95
N SER A 335 0.94 5.88 -27.45
CA SER A 335 0.68 7.30 -27.20
C SER A 335 -0.76 7.47 -26.73
N SER A 336 -0.95 8.24 -25.66
CA SER A 336 -2.30 8.52 -25.14
C SER A 336 -3.14 9.21 -26.21
N GLY A 337 -4.39 8.79 -26.37
CA GLY A 337 -5.30 9.34 -27.40
C GLY A 337 -5.00 8.86 -28.83
N LYS A 338 -4.09 7.88 -29.00
CA LYS A 338 -3.80 7.24 -30.29
C LYS A 338 -4.23 5.76 -30.26
N PRO A 339 -4.71 5.21 -31.38
CA PRO A 339 -5.24 3.84 -31.41
C PRO A 339 -4.17 2.76 -31.51
N LEU A 340 -2.93 3.11 -31.88
CA LEU A 340 -1.87 2.14 -32.13
C LEU A 340 -1.01 1.93 -30.88
N PHE A 341 -0.69 0.67 -30.63
CA PHE A 341 0.34 0.26 -29.69
C PHE A 341 1.22 -0.83 -30.34
N VAL A 342 2.44 -0.97 -29.84
CA VAL A 342 3.39 -1.99 -30.28
C VAL A 342 4.01 -2.68 -29.07
N ILE A 343 4.29 -3.98 -29.22
CA ILE A 343 4.92 -4.81 -28.20
C ILE A 343 6.26 -5.30 -28.73
N VAL A 344 7.28 -5.13 -27.92
CA VAL A 344 8.66 -5.48 -28.21
C VAL A 344 9.10 -6.56 -27.23
N ASP A 345 9.70 -7.64 -27.74
CA ASP A 345 10.48 -8.57 -26.94
C ASP A 345 11.88 -8.00 -26.78
N LEU A 346 12.20 -7.57 -25.57
CA LEU A 346 13.45 -6.93 -25.22
C LEU A 346 14.62 -7.92 -25.20
N ALA A 347 14.35 -9.21 -24.95
CA ALA A 347 15.40 -10.23 -24.95
C ALA A 347 15.88 -10.55 -26.37
N THR A 348 14.99 -10.48 -27.36
CA THR A 348 15.33 -10.70 -28.78
C THR A 348 15.50 -9.42 -29.58
N ALA A 349 15.26 -8.26 -28.95
CA ALA A 349 15.28 -6.93 -29.54
C ALA A 349 14.40 -6.81 -30.81
N ARG A 350 13.18 -7.34 -30.74
CA ARG A 350 12.26 -7.41 -31.87
C ARG A 350 10.88 -6.90 -31.53
N LEU A 351 10.28 -6.15 -32.45
CA LEU A 351 8.84 -5.94 -32.47
C LEU A 351 8.17 -7.29 -32.73
N ILE A 352 7.38 -7.74 -31.76
CA ILE A 352 6.66 -9.02 -31.82
C ILE A 352 5.17 -8.84 -32.08
N GLU A 353 4.64 -7.64 -31.80
CA GLU A 353 3.24 -7.32 -32.03
C GLU A 353 3.04 -5.85 -32.35
N ALA A 354 2.14 -5.56 -33.28
CA ALA A 354 1.58 -4.24 -33.50
C ALA A 354 0.07 -4.38 -33.55
N GLY A 355 -0.64 -3.53 -32.82
CA GLY A 355 -2.07 -3.69 -32.63
C GLY A 355 -2.80 -2.38 -32.41
N HIS A 356 -4.12 -2.51 -32.35
CA HIS A 356 -5.02 -1.47 -31.88
C HIS A 356 -6.09 -2.12 -31.00
N MET A 357 -6.70 -1.33 -30.12
CA MET A 357 -7.89 -1.79 -29.40
C MET A 357 -9.04 -2.06 -30.38
N GLN A 358 -10.08 -2.79 -29.95
CA GLN A 358 -11.26 -3.05 -30.77
C GLN A 358 -11.80 -1.73 -31.37
N GLU A 359 -12.25 -1.79 -32.62
CA GLU A 359 -12.79 -0.62 -33.35
C GLU A 359 -11.81 0.57 -33.46
N ARG A 360 -10.51 0.33 -33.25
CA ARG A 360 -9.47 1.37 -33.20
C ARG A 360 -9.75 2.45 -32.15
N MET A 361 -10.30 2.04 -31.00
CA MET A 361 -10.36 2.92 -29.83
C MET A 361 -8.95 3.38 -29.46
N ALA A 362 -8.85 4.64 -29.06
CA ALA A 362 -7.59 5.22 -28.59
C ALA A 362 -7.17 4.60 -27.26
N VAL A 363 -5.86 4.43 -27.08
CA VAL A 363 -5.25 3.96 -25.83
C VAL A 363 -5.10 5.15 -24.89
N GLN A 364 -5.55 5.00 -23.64
CA GLN A 364 -5.27 5.94 -22.56
C GLN A 364 -3.96 5.58 -21.84
N GLU A 365 -3.89 4.32 -21.43
CA GLU A 365 -2.84 3.80 -20.57
C GLU A 365 -2.66 2.31 -20.84
N ALA A 366 -1.42 1.85 -20.72
CA ALA A 366 -1.12 0.44 -20.68
C ALA A 366 -0.11 0.16 -19.57
N ALA A 367 -0.33 -0.95 -18.85
CA ALA A 367 0.51 -1.36 -17.74
C ALA A 367 0.60 -2.88 -17.67
N PHE A 368 1.78 -3.38 -17.31
CA PHE A 368 1.97 -4.77 -16.93
C PHE A 368 1.69 -4.93 -15.45
N VAL A 369 0.80 -5.86 -15.09
CA VAL A 369 0.54 -6.25 -13.70
C VAL A 369 0.57 -7.77 -13.64
N GLY A 370 1.56 -8.28 -12.90
CA GLY A 370 1.76 -9.72 -12.79
C GLY A 370 2.09 -10.37 -14.12
N LYS A 371 1.28 -11.37 -14.49
CA LYS A 371 1.40 -12.13 -15.74
C LYS A 371 0.66 -11.51 -16.92
N ASN A 372 0.02 -10.36 -16.74
CA ASN A 372 -0.86 -9.77 -17.74
C ASN A 372 -0.44 -8.36 -18.13
N LEU A 373 -0.75 -8.02 -19.38
CA LEU A 373 -0.73 -6.67 -19.91
C LEU A 373 -2.17 -6.15 -19.98
N TYR A 374 -2.40 -5.00 -19.38
CA TYR A 374 -3.69 -4.29 -19.38
C TYR A 374 -3.57 -3.06 -20.28
N ILE A 375 -4.56 -2.83 -21.15
CA ILE A 375 -4.66 -1.65 -22.02
C ILE A 375 -6.03 -1.01 -21.82
N LEU A 376 -6.06 0.19 -21.26
CA LEU A 376 -7.27 0.99 -21.01
C LEU A 376 -7.55 1.92 -22.20
N SER A 377 -8.80 2.00 -22.60
CA SER A 377 -9.30 2.91 -23.64
C SER A 377 -9.41 4.36 -23.16
N GLU A 378 -9.27 5.32 -24.07
CA GLU A 378 -9.37 6.77 -23.79
C GLU A 378 -10.71 7.21 -23.22
N ASP A 379 -11.82 6.62 -23.70
CA ASP A 379 -13.16 6.86 -23.17
C ASP A 379 -13.39 6.20 -21.80
N GLY A 380 -12.41 5.43 -21.30
CA GLY A 380 -12.47 4.66 -20.08
C GLY A 380 -13.52 3.55 -20.12
N GLY A 381 -14.09 3.23 -21.29
CA GLY A 381 -15.23 2.33 -21.44
C GLY A 381 -14.87 0.86 -21.57
N ALA A 382 -13.59 0.56 -21.76
CA ALA A 382 -13.09 -0.81 -21.90
C ALA A 382 -11.63 -0.96 -21.50
N VAL A 383 -11.30 -2.14 -20.95
CA VAL A 383 -9.93 -2.59 -20.71
C VAL A 383 -9.68 -3.92 -21.42
N ALA A 384 -8.61 -3.99 -22.20
CA ALA A 384 -8.13 -5.20 -22.85
C ALA A 384 -7.06 -5.86 -21.99
N ILE A 385 -7.14 -7.18 -21.83
CA ILE A 385 -6.23 -8.00 -21.03
C ILE A 385 -5.55 -9.02 -21.95
N PHE A 386 -4.22 -9.03 -21.92
CA PHE A 386 -3.37 -9.97 -22.64
C PHE A 386 -2.54 -10.77 -21.65
N GLU A 387 -2.42 -12.07 -21.87
CA GLU A 387 -1.46 -12.89 -21.15
C GLU A 387 -0.04 -12.61 -21.68
N ASN A 388 0.87 -12.20 -20.79
CA ASN A 388 2.24 -11.81 -21.15
C ASN A 388 3.00 -12.95 -21.85
N ALA A 389 2.81 -14.20 -21.39
CA ALA A 389 3.45 -15.38 -21.95
C ALA A 389 2.93 -15.76 -23.35
N ALA A 390 1.76 -15.22 -23.75
CA ALA A 390 1.16 -15.49 -25.06
C ALA A 390 1.56 -14.47 -26.13
N LEU A 391 2.17 -13.34 -25.74
CA LEU A 391 2.54 -12.27 -26.66
C LEU A 391 3.52 -12.76 -27.75
N GLY A 392 3.31 -12.31 -28.99
CA GLY A 392 4.13 -12.69 -30.14
C GLY A 392 3.94 -14.12 -30.67
N ARG A 393 3.11 -14.95 -30.02
CA ARG A 393 2.77 -16.28 -30.54
C ARG A 393 1.72 -16.19 -31.64
N LYS A 394 1.91 -16.97 -32.73
CA LYS A 394 0.95 -17.02 -33.85
C LYS A 394 -0.42 -17.56 -33.46
N ASP A 395 -0.46 -18.46 -32.47
CA ASP A 395 -1.66 -19.15 -31.98
C ASP A 395 -2.21 -18.53 -30.67
N ARG A 396 -1.81 -17.28 -30.35
CA ARG A 396 -2.23 -16.66 -29.10
C ARG A 396 -3.75 -16.49 -29.03
N PRO A 397 -4.37 -16.64 -27.85
CA PRO A 397 -5.75 -16.26 -27.64
C PRO A 397 -5.99 -14.78 -27.99
N ALA A 398 -7.22 -14.47 -28.43
CA ALA A 398 -7.66 -13.09 -28.55
C ALA A 398 -7.61 -12.42 -27.17
N PRO A 399 -7.26 -11.11 -27.10
CA PRO A 399 -7.30 -10.41 -25.82
C PRO A 399 -8.70 -10.42 -25.27
N ARG A 400 -8.82 -10.55 -23.95
CA ARG A 400 -10.11 -10.42 -23.30
C ARG A 400 -10.43 -8.94 -23.12
N ILE A 401 -11.62 -8.54 -23.51
CA ILE A 401 -12.10 -7.17 -23.34
C ILE A 401 -13.17 -7.16 -22.25
N ILE A 402 -12.98 -6.31 -21.25
CA ILE A 402 -13.94 -6.06 -20.19
C ILE A 402 -14.50 -4.66 -20.39
N GLY A 403 -15.82 -4.56 -20.49
CA GLY A 403 -16.52 -3.27 -20.53
C GLY A 403 -16.54 -2.63 -19.14
N LEU A 404 -16.30 -1.33 -19.11
CA LEU A 404 -16.30 -0.47 -17.92
C LEU A 404 -17.41 0.59 -18.02
N ALA A 405 -17.65 1.35 -16.96
CA ALA A 405 -18.55 2.49 -17.05
C ALA A 405 -17.91 3.57 -17.94
N ARG A 406 -18.63 3.96 -19.01
CA ARG A 406 -18.12 4.98 -19.94
C ARG A 406 -18.12 6.34 -19.27
N GLY A 407 -16.96 7.01 -19.28
CA GLY A 407 -16.84 8.42 -18.95
C GLY A 407 -16.88 9.29 -20.22
N GLN A 408 -16.87 10.61 -20.06
CA GLN A 408 -16.61 11.50 -21.20
C GLN A 408 -15.11 11.42 -21.57
N PRO A 409 -14.77 11.24 -22.87
CA PRO A 409 -13.38 11.28 -23.31
C PRO A 409 -12.78 12.67 -23.10
N GLU A 410 -11.58 12.73 -22.53
CA GLU A 410 -10.79 13.96 -22.46
C GLU A 410 -9.37 13.65 -22.94
N ALA A 411 -8.94 14.39 -23.97
CA ALA A 411 -7.59 14.28 -24.50
C ALA A 411 -6.58 14.75 -23.44
N GLY A 412 -5.57 13.91 -23.15
CA GLY A 412 -4.37 14.34 -22.44
C GLY A 412 -4.41 14.32 -20.91
N GLY A 413 -5.41 13.69 -20.28
CA GLY A 413 -5.44 13.51 -18.83
C GLY A 413 -4.28 12.62 -18.32
N ALA A 414 -3.18 13.23 -17.90
CA ALA A 414 -2.03 12.55 -17.32
C ALA A 414 -2.35 12.11 -15.88
N GLY A 415 -2.44 10.81 -15.66
CA GLY A 415 -2.62 10.19 -14.34
C GLY A 415 -2.63 8.67 -14.48
N THR A 416 -2.27 7.97 -13.40
CA THR A 416 -2.27 6.49 -13.38
C THR A 416 -3.67 6.00 -13.06
N ARG A 417 -4.24 5.14 -13.90
CA ARG A 417 -5.58 4.55 -13.74
C ARG A 417 -5.55 3.02 -13.71
N ILE A 418 -4.38 2.42 -13.98
CA ILE A 418 -4.11 1.00 -13.76
C ILE A 418 -3.02 0.89 -12.71
N ALA A 419 -3.32 0.27 -11.57
CA ALA A 419 -2.36 0.02 -10.51
C ALA A 419 -2.33 -1.45 -10.09
N ALA A 420 -1.15 -1.96 -9.73
CA ALA A 420 -1.04 -3.29 -9.15
C ALA A 420 -1.54 -3.26 -7.70
N LEU A 421 -2.47 -4.15 -7.35
CA LEU A 421 -2.76 -4.47 -5.94
C LEU A 421 -1.75 -5.47 -5.41
N ASP A 422 -1.45 -6.48 -6.23
CA ASP A 422 -0.40 -7.45 -6.02
C ASP A 422 0.05 -8.04 -7.37
N ALA A 423 0.84 -9.13 -7.34
CA ALA A 423 1.34 -9.79 -8.53
C ALA A 423 0.27 -10.56 -9.34
N SER A 424 -0.97 -10.65 -8.89
CA SER A 424 -2.07 -11.33 -9.60
C SER A 424 -3.33 -10.48 -9.74
N ARG A 425 -3.37 -9.28 -9.18
CA ARG A 425 -4.55 -8.39 -9.20
C ARG A 425 -4.19 -6.98 -9.61
N ALA A 426 -4.91 -6.46 -10.59
CA ALA A 426 -4.86 -5.07 -11.01
C ALA A 426 -6.12 -4.33 -10.56
N LEU A 427 -5.96 -3.11 -10.07
CA LEU A 427 -7.03 -2.14 -9.91
C LEU A 427 -7.10 -1.28 -11.17
N VAL A 428 -8.26 -1.26 -11.81
CA VAL A 428 -8.53 -0.42 -12.99
C VAL A 428 -9.67 0.52 -12.67
N VAL A 429 -9.46 1.81 -12.90
CA VAL A 429 -10.45 2.85 -12.62
C VAL A 429 -10.86 3.55 -13.90
N ASP A 430 -12.16 3.75 -14.06
CA ASP A 430 -12.75 4.53 -15.14
C ASP A 430 -13.12 5.95 -14.68
N ARG A 431 -13.55 6.80 -15.62
CA ARG A 431 -13.99 8.17 -15.35
C ARG A 431 -15.51 8.29 -15.14
N GLY A 432 -16.28 7.23 -15.36
CA GLY A 432 -17.72 7.15 -15.11
C GLY A 432 -18.10 7.26 -13.63
N GLY A 433 -17.14 7.12 -12.73
CA GLY A 433 -17.19 7.65 -11.37
C GLY A 433 -17.44 6.60 -10.28
N GLY A 434 -16.75 6.78 -9.15
CA GLY A 434 -17.07 6.17 -7.86
C GLY A 434 -16.70 4.70 -7.65
N MET A 435 -16.20 3.98 -8.67
CA MET A 435 -15.79 2.59 -8.54
C MET A 435 -14.48 2.30 -9.26
N GLY A 436 -13.70 1.38 -8.69
CA GLY A 436 -12.57 0.73 -9.35
C GLY A 436 -12.83 -0.77 -9.44
N LEU A 437 -12.55 -1.36 -10.60
CA LEU A 437 -12.68 -2.79 -10.81
C LEU A 437 -11.38 -3.50 -10.47
N ILE A 438 -11.48 -4.65 -9.81
CA ILE A 438 -10.35 -5.50 -9.48
C ILE A 438 -10.32 -6.65 -10.48
N LEU A 439 -9.28 -6.67 -11.29
CA LEU A 439 -9.09 -7.64 -12.35
C LEU A 439 -8.04 -8.66 -11.93
N HIS A 440 -8.42 -9.93 -11.91
CA HIS A 440 -7.54 -11.04 -11.52
C HIS A 440 -6.78 -11.61 -12.72
N ASP A 441 -5.61 -12.19 -12.48
CA ASP A 441 -4.74 -12.74 -13.50
C ASP A 441 -5.42 -13.85 -14.33
N ALA A 442 -6.19 -14.72 -13.68
CA ALA A 442 -6.96 -15.79 -14.29
C ALA A 442 -8.02 -15.30 -15.30
N MET A 443 -8.39 -14.01 -15.24
CA MET A 443 -9.36 -13.45 -16.16
C MET A 443 -8.85 -13.36 -17.60
N ALA A 444 -7.53 -13.42 -17.84
CA ALA A 444 -6.98 -13.43 -19.20
C ALA A 444 -7.33 -14.71 -19.99
N ILE A 445 -7.58 -15.84 -19.31
CA ILE A 445 -7.72 -17.17 -19.95
C ILE A 445 -9.15 -17.73 -19.78
N GLY A 446 -9.92 -17.28 -18.79
CA GLY A 446 -11.28 -17.78 -18.50
C GLY A 446 -12.40 -16.74 -18.65
N ASN A 447 -13.65 -17.20 -18.67
CA ASN A 447 -14.86 -16.36 -18.73
C ASN A 447 -15.34 -15.83 -17.36
N VAL A 448 -14.45 -15.77 -16.36
CA VAL A 448 -14.81 -15.33 -15.00
C VAL A 448 -15.18 -13.84 -15.02
N PRO A 449 -16.40 -13.42 -14.65
CA PRO A 449 -16.77 -12.01 -14.62
C PRO A 449 -15.98 -11.25 -13.53
N PRO A 450 -15.74 -9.93 -13.67
CA PRO A 450 -15.20 -9.13 -12.58
C PRO A 450 -16.27 -9.00 -11.49
N GLU A 451 -16.09 -9.72 -10.39
CA GLU A 451 -17.01 -9.67 -9.23
C GLU A 451 -16.46 -8.82 -8.08
N ASP A 452 -15.19 -8.43 -8.15
CA ASP A 452 -14.49 -7.68 -7.11
C ASP A 452 -14.30 -6.22 -7.56
N TYR A 453 -14.68 -5.29 -6.69
CA TYR A 453 -14.63 -3.86 -6.93
C TYR A 453 -14.33 -3.12 -5.63
N VAL A 454 -13.92 -1.87 -5.76
CA VAL A 454 -13.73 -0.95 -4.65
C VAL A 454 -14.51 0.32 -4.91
N ARG A 455 -15.23 0.82 -3.90
CA ARG A 455 -15.91 2.11 -4.01
C ARG A 455 -14.90 3.25 -3.82
N LEU A 456 -14.60 3.96 -4.89
CA LEU A 456 -13.78 5.17 -4.84
C LEU A 456 -14.71 6.31 -4.41
N ARG A 457 -14.30 7.07 -3.40
CA ARG A 457 -15.07 8.23 -2.94
C ARG A 457 -14.36 9.50 -3.40
N SER A 458 -15.10 10.61 -3.41
CA SER A 458 -14.60 11.97 -3.67
C SER A 458 -14.51 12.45 -5.12
N GLY A 459 -15.21 11.87 -6.09
CA GLY A 459 -15.35 12.48 -7.42
C GLY A 459 -14.88 11.59 -8.57
N VAL A 460 -14.38 12.22 -9.64
CA VAL A 460 -13.88 11.53 -10.84
C VAL A 460 -12.38 11.25 -10.70
N PRO A 461 -11.96 9.97 -10.63
CA PRO A 461 -10.55 9.63 -10.46
C PRO A 461 -9.69 10.11 -11.63
N LEU A 462 -8.63 10.86 -11.32
CA LEU A 462 -7.57 11.22 -12.27
C LEU A 462 -6.35 10.32 -12.15
N SER A 463 -5.91 10.08 -10.91
CA SER A 463 -4.73 9.28 -10.62
C SER A 463 -4.96 8.45 -9.37
N ILE A 464 -4.55 7.19 -9.41
CA ILE A 464 -4.58 6.27 -8.28
C ILE A 464 -3.18 5.81 -7.91
N GLY A 465 -3.02 5.45 -6.64
CA GLY A 465 -1.87 4.69 -6.17
C GLY A 465 -2.28 3.71 -5.10
N VAL A 466 -1.57 2.58 -5.08
CA VAL A 466 -1.76 1.53 -4.09
C VAL A 466 -0.55 1.50 -3.19
N VAL A 467 -0.78 1.56 -1.90
CA VAL A 467 0.27 1.48 -0.87
C VAL A 467 -0.03 0.32 0.06
N ASP A 468 0.89 -0.64 0.13
CA ASP A 468 0.81 -1.74 1.08
C ASP A 468 1.27 -1.28 2.47
N ARG A 469 0.35 -1.32 3.45
CA ARG A 469 0.63 -0.99 4.85
C ARG A 469 1.23 -2.16 5.64
N SER A 470 1.40 -3.32 5.01
CA SER A 470 2.01 -4.50 5.64
C SER A 470 3.41 -4.23 6.15
N LEU A 471 3.81 -5.01 7.14
CA LEU A 471 5.19 -5.04 7.63
C LEU A 471 6.15 -5.41 6.50
N ARG A 472 7.00 -4.45 6.13
CA ARG A 472 7.92 -4.58 5.01
C ARG A 472 9.34 -4.84 5.49
N GLU A 473 10.00 -5.80 4.87
CA GLU A 473 11.40 -6.11 5.18
C GLU A 473 12.32 -5.00 4.65
N ALA A 474 12.87 -4.18 5.56
CA ALA A 474 13.83 -3.12 5.25
C ALA A 474 15.27 -3.64 5.16
N ALA A 475 15.57 -4.71 5.90
CA ALA A 475 16.79 -5.50 5.86
C ALA A 475 16.45 -6.91 6.35
N PRO A 476 17.28 -7.95 6.09
CA PRO A 476 17.03 -9.29 6.61
C PRO A 476 16.61 -9.27 8.08
N GLY A 477 15.43 -9.80 8.39
CA GLY A 477 14.88 -9.86 9.74
C GLY A 477 14.40 -8.53 10.33
N ARG A 478 14.55 -7.38 9.66
CA ARG A 478 14.07 -6.07 10.11
C ARG A 478 12.85 -5.65 9.29
N PHE A 479 11.70 -5.53 9.95
CA PHE A 479 10.42 -5.19 9.35
C PHE A 479 9.90 -3.86 9.85
N GLU A 480 9.31 -3.06 8.96
CA GLU A 480 8.79 -1.75 9.31
C GLU A 480 7.40 -1.50 8.73
N THR A 481 6.57 -0.80 9.48
CA THR A 481 5.29 -0.25 9.01
C THR A 481 4.96 1.02 9.81
N VAL A 482 3.90 1.71 9.42
CA VAL A 482 3.34 2.86 10.11
C VAL A 482 1.94 2.52 10.58
N ALA A 483 1.66 2.83 11.84
CA ALA A 483 0.33 2.70 12.43
C ALA A 483 -0.15 4.04 12.98
N ARG A 484 -1.46 4.15 13.16
CA ARG A 484 -2.14 5.24 13.88
C ARG A 484 -3.26 4.61 14.71
N LEU A 485 -3.30 4.90 16.01
CA LEU A 485 -4.36 4.42 16.89
C LEU A 485 -5.30 5.59 17.24
N GLU A 486 -6.60 5.35 17.27
CA GLU A 486 -7.58 6.40 17.64
C GLU A 486 -7.58 6.73 19.14
N ALA A 487 -7.30 5.72 19.95
CA ALA A 487 -7.38 5.75 21.40
C ALA A 487 -5.99 5.59 22.03
N GLY A 488 -5.81 6.22 23.19
CA GLY A 488 -4.69 5.96 24.09
C GLY A 488 -4.93 4.72 24.96
N GLY A 489 -4.02 4.48 25.91
CA GLY A 489 -4.06 3.34 26.82
C GLY A 489 -3.19 2.16 26.36
N GLU A 490 -3.36 1.03 27.05
CA GLU A 490 -2.59 -0.20 26.81
C GLU A 490 -3.08 -0.92 25.55
N HIS A 491 -2.14 -1.24 24.67
CA HIS A 491 -2.36 -1.97 23.44
C HIS A 491 -1.42 -3.16 23.34
N GLU A 492 -1.77 -4.14 22.50
CA GLU A 492 -0.87 -5.22 22.13
C GLU A 492 -0.80 -5.41 20.62
N LEU A 493 0.43 -5.54 20.13
CA LEU A 493 0.74 -5.95 18.76
C LEU A 493 0.66 -7.48 18.69
N ILE A 494 -0.27 -8.01 17.92
CA ILE A 494 -0.39 -9.42 17.58
C ILE A 494 0.42 -9.65 16.30
N LEU A 495 1.43 -10.51 16.35
CA LEU A 495 2.32 -10.81 15.22
C LEU A 495 2.32 -12.30 14.92
N THR A 496 2.24 -12.68 13.64
CA THR A 496 2.39 -14.07 13.23
C THR A 496 3.11 -14.21 11.88
N THR A 497 3.91 -15.27 11.70
CA THR A 497 4.51 -15.61 10.40
C THR A 497 3.76 -16.72 9.65
N GLY A 498 2.63 -17.19 10.18
CA GLY A 498 1.80 -18.20 9.52
C GLY A 498 1.53 -19.44 10.37
N ILE A 499 1.01 -20.49 9.72
CA ILE A 499 0.70 -21.77 10.38
C ILE A 499 2.02 -22.47 10.73
N GLY A 500 2.18 -22.89 11.99
CA GLY A 500 3.42 -23.49 12.49
C GLY A 500 4.59 -22.52 12.63
N GLY A 501 4.36 -21.23 12.36
CA GLY A 501 5.36 -20.17 12.51
C GLY A 501 5.31 -19.49 13.88
N LEU A 502 6.04 -18.39 13.99
CA LEU A 502 6.02 -17.49 15.13
C LEU A 502 4.60 -16.95 15.34
N THR A 503 4.16 -16.93 16.59
CA THR A 503 3.00 -16.14 17.02
C THR A 503 3.33 -15.53 18.38
N THR A 504 3.31 -14.21 18.48
CA THR A 504 3.64 -13.49 19.72
C THR A 504 2.82 -12.22 19.84
N CYS A 505 2.58 -11.80 21.08
CA CYS A 505 1.90 -10.56 21.40
C CYS A 505 2.82 -9.67 22.23
N ILE A 506 2.98 -8.41 21.80
CA ILE A 506 3.89 -7.45 22.43
C ILE A 506 3.06 -6.26 22.92
N ARG A 507 3.05 -6.04 24.24
CA ARG A 507 2.31 -4.93 24.85
C ARG A 507 3.08 -3.62 24.74
N PHE A 508 2.34 -2.53 24.57
CA PHE A 508 2.87 -1.17 24.60
C PHE A 508 1.76 -0.18 24.96
N ALA A 509 2.16 0.95 25.55
CA ALA A 509 1.24 2.01 25.95
C ALA A 509 1.14 3.08 24.85
N VAL A 510 -0.02 3.73 24.72
CA VAL A 510 -0.23 4.91 23.85
C VAL A 510 -0.75 6.09 24.67
N GLU A 511 -0.14 7.26 24.50
CA GLU A 511 -0.51 8.51 25.17
C GLU A 511 -1.82 9.05 24.59
N GLY A 512 -2.69 9.57 25.45
CA GLY A 512 -3.98 10.15 25.08
C GLY A 512 -5.15 9.48 25.80
N ASP A 513 -6.35 9.99 25.55
CA ASP A 513 -7.56 9.45 26.18
C ASP A 513 -7.78 8.00 25.73
N GLY A 514 -7.99 7.12 26.71
CA GLY A 514 -8.35 5.73 26.44
C GLY A 514 -9.58 5.63 25.55
N ALA A 515 -9.74 4.50 24.86
CA ALA A 515 -11.01 4.17 24.27
C ALA A 515 -12.02 4.17 25.42
N GLY A 516 -12.97 5.11 25.42
CA GLY A 516 -13.96 5.17 26.51
C GLY A 516 -14.59 3.79 26.65
N GLU A 517 -14.49 3.19 27.85
CA GLU A 517 -15.08 1.87 28.13
C GLU A 517 -16.60 1.85 27.92
N ASP A 518 -17.22 3.03 27.83
CA ASP A 518 -18.65 3.24 27.98
C ASP A 518 -19.54 2.57 26.93
N ARG A 519 -18.99 1.94 25.88
CA ARG A 519 -19.78 1.52 24.72
C ARG A 519 -19.36 0.20 24.06
N VAL A 520 -18.63 -0.70 24.70
CA VAL A 520 -18.30 -2.01 24.11
C VAL A 520 -19.35 -3.07 24.46
N PHE A 521 -19.64 -4.00 23.55
CA PHE A 521 -20.49 -5.18 23.79
C PHE A 521 -19.87 -6.48 23.28
N THR A 522 -20.21 -7.59 23.93
CA THR A 522 -19.86 -8.95 23.54
C THR A 522 -21.08 -9.65 22.96
N LEU A 523 -20.92 -10.30 21.80
CA LEU A 523 -21.93 -11.19 21.23
C LEU A 523 -21.65 -12.63 21.67
N LYS A 524 -22.62 -13.28 22.31
CA LYS A 524 -22.59 -14.73 22.56
C LYS A 524 -23.59 -15.43 21.65
N ALA A 525 -23.14 -16.50 21.00
CA ALA A 525 -23.99 -17.40 20.22
C ALA A 525 -24.05 -18.77 20.90
N SER A 526 -25.26 -19.29 21.12
CA SER A 526 -25.49 -20.56 21.82
C SER A 526 -26.65 -21.33 21.21
N LEU A 527 -26.71 -22.64 21.51
CA LEU A 527 -27.81 -23.53 21.15
C LEU A 527 -28.56 -23.97 22.39
N ARG A 528 -29.82 -24.39 22.23
CA ARG A 528 -30.57 -25.04 23.31
C ARG A 528 -29.95 -26.37 23.72
N ASP A 529 -29.46 -27.13 22.74
CA ASP A 529 -29.03 -28.53 22.90
C ASP A 529 -27.49 -28.71 22.86
N GLY A 530 -26.74 -27.60 22.85
CA GLY A 530 -25.32 -27.56 23.18
C GLY A 530 -24.29 -27.89 22.08
N ARG A 531 -24.67 -28.41 20.89
CA ARG A 531 -23.70 -28.68 19.79
C ARG A 531 -24.26 -28.37 18.41
N TYR A 532 -23.50 -27.60 17.62
CA TYR A 532 -23.85 -27.25 16.25
C TYR A 532 -23.58 -28.43 15.31
N ARG A 533 -24.50 -28.74 14.39
CA ARG A 533 -24.33 -29.78 13.36
C ARG A 533 -24.40 -29.21 11.95
N ALA A 534 -23.63 -29.83 11.06
CA ALA A 534 -23.67 -29.52 9.64
C ALA A 534 -24.95 -30.03 8.98
N ASP A 535 -25.31 -29.40 7.86
CA ASP A 535 -26.39 -29.79 6.96
C ASP A 535 -27.81 -29.84 7.53
N ARG A 536 -28.02 -29.30 8.72
CA ARG A 536 -29.33 -29.18 9.36
C ARG A 536 -29.57 -27.74 9.83
N PRO A 537 -30.82 -27.24 9.75
CA PRO A 537 -31.17 -25.96 10.36
C PRO A 537 -31.05 -26.06 11.88
N GLU A 538 -30.23 -25.19 12.47
CA GLU A 538 -30.04 -25.05 13.91
C GLU A 538 -30.67 -23.74 14.39
N THR A 539 -31.36 -23.77 15.53
CA THR A 539 -31.87 -22.55 16.17
C THR A 539 -30.80 -21.98 17.09
N VAL A 540 -30.18 -20.89 16.67
CA VAL A 540 -29.10 -20.23 17.39
C VAL A 540 -29.66 -19.03 18.15
N PHE A 541 -29.32 -18.96 19.44
CA PHE A 541 -29.68 -17.87 20.35
C PHE A 541 -28.50 -16.90 20.50
N PHE A 542 -28.83 -15.62 20.46
CA PHE A 542 -27.87 -14.53 20.51
C PHE A 542 -28.11 -13.67 21.74
N GLU A 543 -27.02 -13.38 22.45
CA GLU A 543 -27.04 -12.49 23.60
C GLU A 543 -26.00 -11.39 23.39
N PHE A 544 -26.46 -10.14 23.45
CA PHE A 544 -25.62 -8.95 23.41
C PHE A 544 -25.39 -8.52 24.85
N ARG A 545 -24.14 -8.39 25.31
CA ARG A 545 -23.82 -7.94 26.67
C ARG A 545 -22.93 -6.71 26.63
N ASP A 546 -23.20 -5.70 27.43
CA ASP A 546 -22.31 -4.53 27.57
C ASP A 546 -20.98 -4.89 28.28
N GLY A 547 -20.10 -3.90 28.45
CA GLY A 547 -18.82 -4.04 29.17
C GLY A 547 -18.97 -4.50 30.63
N ASP A 548 -20.11 -4.22 31.26
CA ASP A 548 -20.47 -4.66 32.62
C ASP A 548 -21.10 -6.07 32.64
N GLY A 549 -21.29 -6.69 31.48
CA GLY A 549 -21.91 -8.00 31.32
C GLY A 549 -23.44 -8.01 31.41
N ARG A 550 -24.11 -6.84 31.39
CA ARG A 550 -25.57 -6.71 31.37
C ARG A 550 -26.11 -6.94 29.96
N GLU A 551 -27.25 -7.62 29.83
CA GLU A 551 -27.88 -7.86 28.53
C GLU A 551 -28.35 -6.54 27.90
N ILE A 552 -27.94 -6.30 26.65
CA ILE A 552 -28.42 -5.21 25.81
C ILE A 552 -29.68 -5.71 25.09
N ALA A 553 -30.82 -5.09 25.38
CA ALA A 553 -32.10 -5.47 24.80
C ALA A 553 -32.21 -5.05 23.32
N VAL A 554 -31.80 -5.94 22.40
CA VAL A 554 -31.96 -5.72 20.95
C VAL A 554 -33.22 -6.44 20.43
N PRO A 555 -34.16 -5.75 19.74
CA PRO A 555 -35.41 -6.38 19.25
C PRO A 555 -35.20 -7.22 17.97
N ARG A 556 -34.28 -6.80 17.10
CA ARG A 556 -33.86 -7.49 15.88
C ARG A 556 -32.38 -7.20 15.61
N ALA A 557 -31.64 -8.19 15.13
CA ALA A 557 -30.25 -7.99 14.71
C ALA A 557 -30.01 -8.67 13.37
N ARG A 558 -29.31 -7.98 12.46
CA ARG A 558 -28.77 -8.58 11.25
C ARG A 558 -27.36 -9.07 11.54
N LEU A 559 -27.09 -10.33 11.25
CA LEU A 559 -25.82 -11.01 11.50
C LEU A 559 -25.25 -11.55 10.19
N LEU A 560 -23.94 -11.74 10.13
CA LEU A 560 -23.23 -12.42 9.06
C LEU A 560 -22.53 -13.63 9.67
N VAL A 561 -22.85 -14.81 9.16
CA VAL A 561 -22.19 -16.07 9.52
C VAL A 561 -21.16 -16.36 8.43
N SER A 562 -19.90 -16.54 8.81
CA SER A 562 -18.81 -16.79 7.87
C SER A 562 -18.03 -18.03 8.28
N SER A 563 -17.84 -18.94 7.34
CA SER A 563 -16.96 -20.09 7.52
C SER A 563 -15.51 -19.63 7.69
N LEU A 564 -14.78 -20.18 8.66
CA LEU A 564 -13.35 -19.94 8.82
C LEU A 564 -12.48 -20.87 7.97
N GLN A 565 -13.10 -21.78 7.21
CA GLN A 565 -12.43 -22.82 6.45
C GLN A 565 -12.80 -22.79 4.95
N SER A 566 -13.73 -21.92 4.55
CA SER A 566 -14.19 -21.76 3.17
C SER A 566 -14.65 -20.32 2.92
N SER A 567 -14.91 -19.96 1.67
CA SER A 567 -15.45 -18.64 1.30
C SER A 567 -16.95 -18.48 1.57
N TRP A 568 -17.59 -19.47 2.21
CA TRP A 568 -19.02 -19.45 2.46
C TRP A 568 -19.38 -18.42 3.53
N THR A 569 -20.35 -17.56 3.20
CA THR A 569 -20.95 -16.61 4.15
C THR A 569 -22.47 -16.59 3.96
N MET A 570 -23.21 -16.26 5.02
CA MET A 570 -24.67 -16.17 5.00
C MET A 570 -25.15 -15.02 5.90
N PRO A 571 -25.91 -14.04 5.37
CA PRO A 571 -26.61 -13.09 6.21
C PRO A 571 -27.77 -13.78 6.95
N VAL A 572 -27.99 -13.40 8.20
CA VAL A 572 -28.97 -14.00 9.10
C VAL A 572 -29.71 -12.89 9.84
N ASP A 573 -31.03 -12.83 9.69
CA ASP A 573 -31.86 -11.91 10.46
C ASP A 573 -32.39 -12.61 11.72
N ALA A 574 -31.90 -12.17 12.88
CA ALA A 574 -32.33 -12.66 14.18
C ALA A 574 -33.44 -11.78 14.76
N GLN A 575 -34.45 -12.40 15.37
CA GLN A 575 -35.61 -11.73 15.96
C GLN A 575 -35.91 -12.33 17.33
N ARG A 576 -36.52 -11.54 18.23
CA ARG A 576 -36.93 -12.09 19.53
C ARG A 576 -38.04 -13.12 19.34
N ASP A 577 -37.84 -14.30 19.92
CA ASP A 577 -38.81 -15.40 19.95
C ASP A 577 -39.88 -15.16 21.04
N GLY A 578 -40.80 -16.13 21.19
CA GLY A 578 -41.85 -16.07 22.23
C GLY A 578 -41.32 -16.14 23.67
N ASP A 579 -40.06 -16.58 23.87
CA ASP A 579 -39.36 -16.57 25.16
C ASP A 579 -38.58 -15.25 25.37
N ASN A 580 -38.82 -14.25 24.50
CA ASN A 580 -38.10 -12.97 24.46
C ASN A 580 -36.58 -13.13 24.26
N ARG A 581 -36.10 -14.20 23.62
CA ARG A 581 -34.68 -14.39 23.28
C ARG A 581 -34.43 -14.11 21.81
N LEU A 582 -33.33 -13.43 21.49
CA LEU A 582 -32.98 -13.17 20.11
C LEU A 582 -32.51 -14.46 19.43
N ALA A 583 -33.19 -14.92 18.39
CA ALA A 583 -32.91 -16.19 17.75
C ALA A 583 -33.00 -16.13 16.22
N ALA A 584 -32.29 -17.04 15.55
CA ALA A 584 -32.41 -17.27 14.11
C ALA A 584 -32.17 -18.74 13.76
N GLN A 585 -32.70 -19.18 12.61
CA GLN A 585 -32.32 -20.46 12.02
C GLN A 585 -31.10 -20.31 11.13
N ILE A 586 -30.07 -21.13 11.38
CA ILE A 586 -28.85 -21.16 10.58
C ILE A 586 -28.62 -22.60 10.13
N ARG A 587 -28.41 -22.80 8.82
CA ARG A 587 -27.96 -24.08 8.29
C ARG A 587 -26.47 -23.98 7.95
N PHE A 588 -25.63 -24.65 8.73
CA PHE A 588 -24.20 -24.70 8.47
C PHE A 588 -23.91 -25.70 7.34
N PRO A 589 -23.20 -25.32 6.27
CA PRO A 589 -23.05 -26.16 5.07
C PRO A 589 -22.05 -27.31 5.25
N HIS A 590 -21.17 -27.24 6.25
CA HIS A 590 -20.16 -28.26 6.50
C HIS A 590 -19.68 -28.21 7.96
N PRO A 591 -19.04 -29.26 8.47
CA PRO A 591 -18.34 -29.23 9.76
C PRO A 591 -17.20 -28.21 9.72
N GLY A 592 -16.88 -27.58 10.84
CA GLY A 592 -15.84 -26.56 10.89
C GLY A 592 -16.13 -25.46 11.90
N VAL A 593 -15.26 -24.45 11.92
CA VAL A 593 -15.45 -23.26 12.76
C VAL A 593 -16.12 -22.17 11.92
N PHE A 594 -17.15 -21.55 12.47
CA PHE A 594 -17.83 -20.41 11.87
C PHE A 594 -17.72 -19.21 12.80
N SER A 595 -17.54 -18.02 12.23
CA SER A 595 -17.66 -16.75 12.92
C SER A 595 -19.04 -16.15 12.69
N ILE A 596 -19.59 -15.52 13.71
CA ILE A 596 -20.89 -14.84 13.67
C ILE A 596 -20.67 -13.41 14.15
N SER A 597 -20.96 -12.45 13.28
CA SER A 597 -20.75 -11.03 13.52
C SER A 597 -22.00 -10.23 13.19
N PRO A 598 -22.37 -9.20 13.97
CA PRO A 598 -23.44 -8.28 13.58
C PRO A 598 -23.06 -7.44 12.36
N VAL A 599 -24.02 -7.26 11.45
CA VAL A 599 -23.93 -6.40 10.27
C VAL A 599 -24.37 -4.98 10.61
N ASP A 600 -25.43 -4.86 11.40
CA ASP A 600 -25.96 -3.59 11.90
C ASP A 600 -25.88 -3.56 13.43
N ILE A 601 -25.25 -2.53 13.98
CA ILE A 601 -25.04 -2.37 15.43
C ILE A 601 -26.00 -1.29 15.96
N PRO A 602 -26.63 -1.46 17.13
CA PRO A 602 -27.39 -0.38 17.76
C PRO A 602 -26.50 0.88 17.90
N GLN A 603 -26.98 2.04 17.41
CA GLN A 603 -26.27 3.32 17.57
C GLN A 603 -25.98 3.54 19.05
N ALA A 604 -24.72 3.38 19.47
CA ALA A 604 -24.17 3.56 20.82
C ALA A 604 -23.21 2.43 21.25
N PHE A 605 -23.03 1.33 20.51
CA PHE A 605 -22.22 0.22 21.00
C PHE A 605 -21.18 -0.28 19.96
N GLU A 606 -20.11 -0.93 20.43
CA GLU A 606 -18.98 -1.43 19.64
C GLU A 606 -18.75 -2.92 19.94
N LEU A 607 -18.68 -3.76 18.90
CA LEU A 607 -18.48 -5.20 19.08
C LEU A 607 -17.04 -5.49 19.47
N ARG A 608 -16.83 -6.18 20.59
CA ARG A 608 -15.50 -6.58 21.07
C ARG A 608 -14.86 -7.70 20.25
N GLU A 609 -15.58 -8.81 20.12
CA GLU A 609 -15.14 -10.01 19.40
C GLU A 609 -16.35 -10.70 18.76
N PRO A 610 -16.17 -11.35 17.59
CA PRO A 610 -17.23 -12.13 16.97
C PRO A 610 -17.49 -13.42 17.76
N ALA A 611 -18.72 -13.92 17.74
CA ALA A 611 -19.03 -15.21 18.34
C ALA A 611 -18.50 -16.34 17.45
N LEU A 612 -17.93 -17.38 18.06
CA LEU A 612 -17.44 -18.56 17.35
C LEU A 612 -18.37 -19.75 17.56
N ALA A 613 -18.69 -20.47 16.48
CA ALA A 613 -19.48 -21.69 16.49
C ALA A 613 -18.63 -22.86 15.96
N GLN A 614 -18.40 -23.87 16.80
CA GLN A 614 -17.76 -25.12 16.41
C GLN A 614 -18.83 -26.11 15.94
N VAL A 615 -18.86 -26.37 14.63
CA VAL A 615 -19.83 -27.24 13.97
C VAL A 615 -19.23 -28.63 13.78
N SER A 616 -19.98 -29.63 14.23
CA SER A 616 -19.68 -31.05 14.10
C SER A 616 -20.38 -31.66 12.87
N PRO A 617 -19.94 -32.83 12.39
CA PRO A 617 -20.66 -33.62 11.38
C PRO A 617 -22.14 -33.85 11.67
#